data_AF-A0A6L3GKE3-F1
#
_entry.id   AF-A0A6L3GKE3-F1
#
_cell.length_a   1.000
_cell.length_b   1.000
_cell.length_c   1.000
_cell.angle_alpha   90.00
_cell.angle_beta   90.00
_cell.angle_gamma   90.00
#
_symmetry.space_group_name_H-M   'P 1'
#
loop_
_entity.id
_entity.type
_entity.pdbx_description
1 polymer ?
#
loop_
_entity_poly.entity_id
_entity_poly.type
_entity_poly.pdbx_seq_one_letter_code
_entity_poly.pdbx_strand_id
1 'polypeptide(L)'
;HRSIGRFLNIVSRYGNITSYEIEKAFQRANEGLPTLLGIFNHDFRNMGNEIEYFCDLLYDISRKYNNVSFKFATAKEAFNAVLQNKLSEFDLNVRLKGNELYVDTIKGCVFGPQPYLAIKTKSGKYIHDNFDFGLDGKSWSYVFDENMIKFEDVDTIGVAANDMCGQVSLKCIKA
;
A
#
# COMPACT_ATOMS: atom_id res chain seq x y z
N HIS A 1 -6.05 -1.87 -13.34
CA HIS A 1 -7.30 -2.28 -12.66
C HIS A 1 -7.12 -2.07 -11.16
N ARG A 2 -8.09 -1.48 -10.45
CA ARG A 2 -8.02 -1.25 -8.99
C ARG A 2 -8.86 -2.32 -8.30
N SER A 3 -8.25 -3.04 -7.36
CA SER A 3 -8.95 -3.99 -6.50
C SER A 3 -9.18 -3.37 -5.12
N ILE A 4 -10.35 -3.62 -4.53
CA ILE A 4 -10.71 -3.14 -3.19
C ILE A 4 -11.18 -4.34 -2.37
N GLY A 5 -10.62 -4.51 -1.18
CA GLY A 5 -11.01 -5.55 -0.23
C GLY A 5 -11.75 -4.94 0.96
N ARG A 6 -12.67 -5.73 1.54
CA ARG A 6 -13.39 -5.38 2.76
C ARG A 6 -12.65 -5.98 3.95
N PHE A 7 -12.30 -5.15 4.92
CA PHE A 7 -11.68 -5.56 6.19
C PHE A 7 -12.68 -5.32 7.32
N LEU A 8 -12.80 -6.28 8.23
CA LEU A 8 -13.74 -6.27 9.35
C LEU A 8 -13.01 -6.04 10.68
N ASN A 9 -13.65 -5.35 11.60
CA ASN A 9 -13.09 -5.03 12.91
C ASN A 9 -13.06 -6.26 13.83
N ILE A 10 -12.02 -6.38 14.64
CA ILE A 10 -11.99 -7.30 15.77
C ILE A 10 -12.45 -6.53 17.02
N VAL A 11 -13.75 -6.58 17.31
CA VAL A 11 -14.37 -5.96 18.50
C VAL A 11 -14.31 -4.41 18.52
N SER A 12 -15.16 -3.80 17.69
CA SER A 12 -15.46 -2.37 17.67
C SER A 12 -16.98 -2.12 17.79
N ARG A 13 -17.41 -0.86 17.67
CA ARG A 13 -18.83 -0.49 17.67
C ARG A 13 -19.58 -0.96 16.41
N TYR A 14 -18.89 -1.14 15.27
CA TYR A 14 -19.51 -1.43 13.98
C TYR A 14 -18.61 -2.27 13.06
N GLY A 15 -19.23 -3.07 12.18
CA GLY A 15 -18.50 -3.82 11.14
C GLY A 15 -17.60 -4.91 11.72
N ASN A 16 -18.05 -5.56 12.79
CA ASN A 16 -17.29 -6.61 13.45
C ASN A 16 -17.21 -7.88 12.60
N ILE A 17 -16.06 -8.54 12.70
CA ILE A 17 -15.93 -9.93 12.28
C ILE A 17 -16.85 -10.81 13.13
N THR A 18 -17.50 -11.78 12.48
CA THR A 18 -18.40 -12.74 13.12
C THR A 18 -18.11 -14.13 12.60
N SER A 19 -18.57 -15.16 13.32
CA SER A 19 -18.51 -16.55 12.83
C SER A 19 -19.16 -16.69 11.45
N TYR A 20 -20.25 -15.97 11.17
CA TYR A 20 -20.90 -16.00 9.86
C TYR A 20 -19.99 -15.49 8.74
N GLU A 21 -19.27 -14.37 8.94
CA GLU A 21 -18.37 -13.82 7.93
C GLU A 21 -17.13 -14.70 7.72
N ILE A 22 -16.62 -15.33 8.78
CA ILE A 22 -15.54 -16.32 8.68
C ILE A 22 -16.03 -17.55 7.91
N GLU A 23 -17.19 -18.10 8.27
CA GLU A 23 -17.77 -19.29 7.63
C GLU A 23 -18.04 -19.06 6.15
N LYS A 24 -18.53 -17.87 5.77
CA LYS A 24 -18.69 -17.49 4.36
C LYS A 24 -17.37 -17.53 3.58
N ALA A 25 -16.26 -17.11 4.19
CA ALA A 25 -14.95 -17.20 3.57
C ALA A 25 -14.51 -18.67 3.41
N PHE A 26 -14.70 -19.50 4.43
CA PHE A 26 -14.38 -20.93 4.35
C PHE A 26 -15.23 -21.68 3.33
N GLN A 27 -16.53 -21.40 3.23
CA GLN A 27 -17.41 -21.97 2.20
C GLN A 27 -16.91 -21.64 0.80
N ARG A 28 -16.59 -20.37 0.55
CA ARG A 28 -16.03 -19.92 -0.73
C ARG A 28 -14.71 -20.62 -1.06
N ALA A 29 -13.82 -20.77 -0.08
CA ALA A 29 -12.55 -21.47 -0.27
C ALA A 29 -12.75 -22.99 -0.50
N ASN A 30 -13.73 -23.60 0.15
CA ASN A 30 -14.12 -25.01 -0.02
C ASN A 30 -14.64 -25.30 -1.44
N GLU A 31 -15.26 -24.31 -2.08
CA GLU A 31 -15.65 -24.36 -3.50
C GLU A 31 -14.47 -24.16 -4.46
N GLY A 32 -13.24 -24.01 -3.95
CA GLY A 32 -12.03 -23.81 -4.75
C GLY A 32 -11.84 -22.37 -5.25
N LEU A 33 -12.61 -21.41 -4.75
CA LEU A 33 -12.54 -20.02 -5.21
C LEU A 33 -11.45 -19.24 -4.45
N PRO A 34 -10.67 -18.37 -5.13
CA PRO A 34 -9.73 -17.47 -4.47
C PRO A 34 -10.45 -16.62 -3.42
N THR A 35 -9.94 -16.67 -2.19
CA THR A 35 -10.62 -16.10 -1.02
C THR A 35 -9.65 -15.37 -0.11
N LEU A 36 -10.05 -14.15 0.28
CA LEU A 36 -9.37 -13.31 1.26
C LEU A 36 -10.36 -13.00 2.39
N LEU A 37 -9.95 -13.24 3.63
CA LEU A 37 -10.63 -12.74 4.82
C LEU A 37 -9.83 -11.58 5.41
N GLY A 38 -10.36 -10.36 5.29
CA GLY A 38 -9.71 -9.15 5.81
C GLY A 38 -10.17 -8.86 7.23
N ILE A 39 -9.23 -8.76 8.16
CA ILE A 39 -9.48 -8.30 9.53
C ILE A 39 -8.53 -7.15 9.87
N PHE A 40 -8.95 -6.25 10.74
CA PHE A 40 -8.09 -5.24 11.30
C PHE A 40 -8.43 -4.97 12.77
N ASN A 41 -7.43 -4.46 13.49
CA ASN A 41 -7.57 -4.01 14.86
C ASN A 41 -6.83 -2.68 15.03
N HIS A 42 -7.12 -1.99 16.13
CA HIS A 42 -6.50 -0.73 16.50
C HIS A 42 -5.43 -0.94 17.57
N ASP A 43 -4.25 -0.36 17.34
CA ASP A 43 -3.05 -0.50 18.17
C ASP A 43 -2.98 0.46 19.36
N PHE A 44 -3.99 1.31 19.58
CA PHE A 44 -4.05 2.22 20.74
C PHE A 44 -4.32 1.50 22.08
N ARG A 45 -4.61 0.19 22.05
CA ARG A 45 -4.92 -0.65 23.22
C ARG A 45 -4.26 -2.02 23.12
N ASN A 46 -4.24 -2.76 24.23
CA ASN A 46 -3.78 -4.15 24.22
C ASN A 46 -4.72 -5.00 23.35
N MET A 47 -4.16 -5.58 22.28
CA MET A 47 -4.91 -6.36 21.29
C MET A 47 -5.00 -7.86 21.64
N GLY A 48 -4.30 -8.34 22.68
CA GLY A 48 -4.18 -9.78 22.98
C GLY A 48 -5.52 -10.50 23.07
N ASN A 49 -6.40 -10.03 23.96
CA ASN A 49 -7.73 -10.62 24.16
C ASN A 49 -8.60 -10.61 22.88
N GLU A 50 -8.42 -9.59 22.04
CA GLU A 50 -9.19 -9.44 20.79
C GLU A 50 -8.69 -10.41 19.72
N ILE A 51 -7.37 -10.59 19.64
CA ILE A 51 -6.76 -11.59 18.77
C ILE A 51 -7.14 -13.00 19.23
N GLU A 52 -7.10 -13.29 20.54
CA GLU A 52 -7.53 -14.57 21.10
C GLU A 52 -9.00 -14.86 20.75
N TYR A 53 -9.90 -13.90 20.96
CA TYR A 53 -11.30 -14.01 20.58
C TYR A 53 -11.47 -14.32 19.08
N PHE A 54 -10.77 -13.62 18.20
CA PHE A 54 -10.84 -13.89 16.77
C PHE A 54 -10.32 -15.30 16.42
N CYS A 55 -9.20 -15.71 17.04
CA CYS A 55 -8.61 -17.03 16.84
C CYS A 55 -9.57 -18.15 17.26
N ASP A 56 -10.28 -17.99 18.38
CA ASP A 56 -11.28 -18.97 18.83
C ASP A 56 -12.37 -19.18 17.77
N LEU A 57 -12.96 -18.08 17.27
CA LEU A 57 -13.96 -18.15 16.20
C LEU A 57 -13.41 -18.80 14.92
N LEU A 58 -12.18 -18.45 14.55
CA LEU A 58 -11.51 -18.97 13.37
C LEU A 58 -11.30 -20.49 13.46
N TYR A 59 -10.78 -20.97 14.59
CA TYR A 59 -10.47 -22.39 14.79
C TYR A 59 -11.72 -23.25 14.95
N ASP A 60 -12.80 -22.71 15.55
CA ASP A 60 -14.11 -23.37 15.58
C ASP A 60 -14.62 -23.67 14.18
N ILE A 61 -14.46 -22.71 13.27
CA ILE A 61 -14.91 -22.86 11.88
C ILE A 61 -13.95 -23.72 11.09
N SER A 62 -12.63 -23.54 11.23
CA SER A 62 -11.65 -24.34 10.48
C SER A 62 -11.80 -25.84 10.75
N ARG A 63 -12.19 -26.24 11.97
CA ARG A 63 -12.50 -27.64 12.31
C ARG A 63 -13.64 -28.23 11.47
N LYS A 64 -14.61 -27.42 11.03
CA LYS A 64 -15.73 -27.84 10.17
C LYS A 64 -15.32 -28.00 8.69
N TYR A 65 -14.25 -27.34 8.27
CA TYR A 65 -13.74 -27.32 6.90
C TYR A 65 -12.31 -27.87 6.87
N ASN A 66 -12.15 -29.12 7.28
CA ASN A 66 -10.86 -29.82 7.43
C ASN A 66 -10.03 -29.95 6.13
N ASN A 67 -10.64 -29.76 4.97
CA ASN A 67 -9.98 -29.73 3.66
C ASN A 67 -9.54 -28.31 3.22
N VAL A 68 -9.92 -27.26 3.96
CA VAL A 68 -9.53 -25.88 3.68
C VAL A 68 -8.36 -25.48 4.55
N SER A 69 -7.19 -25.28 3.93
CA SER A 69 -6.02 -24.69 4.59
C SER A 69 -6.05 -23.17 4.52
N PHE A 70 -5.57 -22.50 5.57
CA PHE A 70 -5.42 -21.04 5.61
C PHE A 70 -4.06 -20.63 6.17
N LYS A 71 -3.69 -19.37 5.94
CA LYS A 71 -2.50 -18.75 6.53
C LYS A 71 -2.79 -17.29 6.87
N PHE A 72 -2.11 -16.77 7.89
CA PHE A 72 -2.04 -15.34 8.13
C PHE A 72 -1.05 -14.70 7.16
N ALA A 73 -1.40 -13.52 6.65
CA ALA A 73 -0.60 -12.79 5.69
C ALA A 73 -0.86 -11.29 5.81
N THR A 74 0.11 -10.48 5.42
CA THR A 74 -0.11 -9.04 5.24
C THR A 74 -1.12 -8.78 4.12
N ALA A 75 -1.72 -7.59 4.08
CA ALA A 75 -2.63 -7.23 3.00
C ALA A 75 -1.97 -7.39 1.62
N LYS A 76 -0.73 -6.90 1.45
CA LYS A 76 0.02 -7.02 0.19
C LYS A 76 0.15 -8.48 -0.26
N GLU A 77 0.57 -9.37 0.63
CA GLU A 77 0.74 -10.79 0.29
C GLU A 77 -0.59 -11.47 -0.04
N ALA A 78 -1.64 -11.21 0.75
CA ALA A 78 -2.95 -11.80 0.57
C ALA A 78 -3.60 -11.37 -0.75
N PHE A 79 -3.56 -10.08 -1.08
CA PHE A 79 -4.09 -9.57 -2.36
C PHE A 79 -3.34 -10.15 -3.55
N ASN A 80 -2.01 -10.17 -3.52
CA ASN A 80 -1.23 -10.72 -4.62
C ASN A 80 -1.49 -12.23 -4.81
N ALA A 81 -1.67 -12.99 -3.74
CA ALA A 81 -2.01 -14.41 -3.82
C ALA A 81 -3.41 -14.64 -4.42
N VAL A 82 -4.43 -13.91 -3.94
CA VAL A 82 -5.83 -14.10 -4.39
C VAL A 82 -6.06 -13.59 -5.81
N LEU A 83 -5.40 -12.49 -6.18
CA LEU A 83 -5.44 -11.95 -7.55
C LEU A 83 -4.49 -12.69 -8.50
N GLN A 84 -3.67 -13.62 -7.98
CA GLN A 84 -2.66 -14.38 -8.73
C GLN A 84 -1.68 -13.45 -9.49
N ASN A 85 -1.33 -12.33 -8.87
CA ASN A 85 -0.40 -11.38 -9.46
C ASN A 85 1.00 -11.99 -9.55
N LYS A 86 1.64 -11.83 -10.70
CA LYS A 86 3.07 -12.11 -10.85
C LYS A 86 3.84 -10.89 -10.35
N LEU A 87 4.59 -11.07 -9.27
CA LEU A 87 5.43 -10.01 -8.73
C LEU A 87 6.56 -9.71 -9.72
N SER A 88 6.75 -8.43 -10.02
CA SER A 88 7.85 -7.90 -10.83
C SER A 88 8.62 -6.86 -10.04
N GLU A 89 9.83 -6.54 -10.49
CA GLU A 89 10.56 -5.40 -9.95
C GLU A 89 9.87 -4.09 -10.35
N PHE A 90 9.94 -3.11 -9.44
CA PHE A 90 9.46 -1.77 -9.66
C PHE A 90 10.53 -0.79 -9.18
N ASP A 91 10.91 0.15 -10.04
CA ASP A 91 11.96 1.12 -9.71
C ASP A 91 11.78 2.42 -10.49
N LEU A 92 12.10 3.53 -9.81
CA LEU A 92 12.08 4.87 -10.37
C LEU A 92 13.51 5.40 -10.50
N ASN A 93 13.78 6.11 -11.59
CA ASN A 93 14.94 6.98 -11.68
C ASN A 93 14.57 8.37 -11.16
N VAL A 94 15.42 8.98 -10.36
CA VAL A 94 15.24 10.36 -9.90
C VAL A 94 16.53 11.12 -10.15
N ARG A 95 16.44 12.23 -10.88
CA ARG A 95 17.58 13.05 -11.27
C ARG A 95 17.28 14.51 -10.99
N LEU A 96 18.24 15.19 -10.36
CA LEU A 96 18.19 16.62 -10.13
C LEU A 96 19.22 17.30 -11.04
N LYS A 97 18.81 18.31 -11.80
CA LYS A 97 19.66 19.09 -12.70
C LYS A 97 19.41 20.57 -12.45
N GLY A 98 20.33 21.23 -11.77
CA GLY A 98 20.08 22.59 -11.30
C GLY A 98 18.89 22.61 -10.35
N ASN A 99 17.89 23.44 -10.66
CA ASN A 99 16.63 23.58 -9.92
C ASN A 99 15.49 22.73 -10.50
N GLU A 100 15.77 21.77 -11.37
CA GLU A 100 14.75 20.92 -11.98
C GLU A 100 14.91 19.45 -11.56
N LEU A 101 13.82 18.87 -11.07
CA LEU A 101 13.71 17.47 -10.69
C LEU A 101 13.03 16.68 -11.80
N TYR A 102 13.62 15.55 -12.17
CA TYR A 102 13.10 14.63 -13.19
C TYR A 102 12.92 13.24 -12.59
N VAL A 103 11.78 12.62 -12.87
CA VAL A 103 11.43 11.27 -12.41
C VAL A 103 10.95 10.43 -13.58
N ASP A 104 11.51 9.24 -13.76
CA ASP A 104 11.03 8.26 -14.76
C ASP A 104 10.85 6.88 -14.15
N THR A 105 9.94 6.09 -14.71
CA THR A 105 9.83 4.67 -14.37
C THR A 105 10.87 3.85 -15.16
N ILE A 106 11.77 3.15 -14.46
CA ILE A 106 12.77 2.26 -15.08
C ILE A 106 12.21 0.83 -15.21
N LYS A 107 11.48 0.38 -14.20
CA LYS A 107 10.88 -0.97 -14.14
C LYS A 107 9.45 -0.89 -13.62
N GLY A 108 8.57 -1.68 -14.19
CA GLY A 108 7.15 -1.71 -13.83
C GLY A 108 6.41 -0.45 -14.28
N CYS A 109 5.32 -0.13 -13.58
CA CYS A 109 4.48 1.04 -13.82
C CYS A 109 4.01 1.61 -12.47
N VAL A 110 4.00 2.94 -12.35
CA VAL A 110 3.40 3.61 -11.19
C VAL A 110 1.91 3.26 -11.10
N PHE A 111 1.45 2.89 -9.92
CA PHE A 111 0.05 2.71 -9.60
C PHE A 111 -0.55 4.05 -9.17
N GLY A 112 -1.28 4.66 -10.09
CA GLY A 112 -1.83 5.99 -9.93
C GLY A 112 -1.29 6.94 -11.00
N PRO A 113 -1.64 8.23 -10.93
CA PRO A 113 -1.27 9.20 -11.95
C PRO A 113 0.21 9.60 -11.90
N GLN A 114 0.80 9.68 -10.70
CA GLN A 114 2.16 10.16 -10.48
C GLN A 114 2.76 9.59 -9.19
N PRO A 115 4.09 9.60 -9.04
CA PRO A 115 4.75 9.40 -7.75
C PRO A 115 4.36 10.45 -6.71
N TYR A 116 4.52 10.12 -5.44
CA TYR A 116 4.41 11.07 -4.33
C TYR A 116 5.70 11.86 -4.18
N LEU A 117 5.59 13.19 -4.16
CA LEU A 117 6.70 14.12 -3.92
C LEU A 117 6.64 14.66 -2.50
N ALA A 118 7.73 14.51 -1.76
CA ALA A 118 7.94 15.12 -0.45
C ALA A 118 9.21 15.98 -0.48
N ILE A 119 9.12 17.21 0.01
CA ILE A 119 10.22 18.17 0.04
C ILE A 119 10.42 18.60 1.47
N LYS A 120 11.62 18.39 1.99
CA LYS A 120 12.07 18.93 3.28
C LYS A 120 12.86 20.20 3.02
N THR A 121 12.50 21.29 3.68
CA THR A 121 13.25 22.55 3.63
C THR A 121 14.40 22.56 4.63
N LYS A 122 15.39 23.43 4.42
CA LYS A 122 16.49 23.69 5.36
C LYS A 122 16.01 24.22 6.71
N SER A 123 14.84 24.88 6.73
CA SER A 123 14.15 25.30 7.95
C SER A 123 13.40 24.16 8.67
N GLY A 124 13.40 22.94 8.12
CA GLY A 124 12.79 21.75 8.72
C GLY A 124 11.31 21.55 8.43
N LYS A 125 10.72 22.32 7.51
CA LYS A 125 9.33 22.11 7.06
C LYS A 125 9.27 20.94 6.08
N TYR A 126 8.14 20.24 6.08
CA TYR A 126 7.83 19.19 5.11
C TYR A 126 6.65 19.64 4.25
N ILE A 127 6.85 19.57 2.94
CA ILE A 127 5.89 20.02 1.92
C ILE A 127 5.66 18.84 0.97
N HIS A 128 4.44 18.72 0.45
CA HIS A 128 4.15 17.84 -0.68
C HIS A 128 3.59 18.67 -1.83
N ASP A 129 3.83 18.24 -3.05
CA ASP A 129 3.32 18.90 -4.25
C ASP A 129 3.09 17.89 -5.39
N ASN A 130 2.53 18.35 -6.50
CA ASN A 130 2.33 17.57 -7.72
C ASN A 130 3.43 17.84 -8.73
N PHE A 131 3.73 16.85 -9.56
CA PHE A 131 4.58 17.00 -10.72
C PHE A 131 3.82 17.53 -11.93
N ASP A 132 4.57 18.11 -12.87
CA ASP A 132 4.17 18.22 -14.26
C ASP A 132 4.29 16.84 -14.94
N PHE A 133 3.29 16.50 -15.74
CA PHE A 133 3.18 15.20 -16.38
C PHE A 133 3.86 15.18 -17.74
N GLY A 134 4.73 14.19 -17.96
CA GLY A 134 5.14 13.81 -19.30
C GLY A 134 3.97 13.22 -20.10
N LEU A 135 4.09 13.24 -21.43
CA LEU A 135 3.05 12.73 -22.33
C LEU A 135 3.03 11.19 -22.47
N ASP A 136 3.97 10.50 -21.83
CA ASP A 136 4.16 9.04 -21.94
C ASP A 136 3.56 8.24 -20.77
N GLY A 137 3.07 8.93 -19.73
CA GLY A 137 2.57 8.33 -18.50
C GLY A 137 3.64 7.61 -17.67
N LYS A 138 4.93 7.88 -17.94
CA LYS A 138 6.09 7.25 -17.28
C LYS A 138 7.12 8.25 -16.78
N SER A 139 6.99 9.51 -17.16
CA SER A 139 7.91 10.60 -16.83
C SER A 139 7.17 11.77 -16.17
N TRP A 140 7.84 12.41 -15.22
CA TRP A 140 7.35 13.54 -14.44
C TRP A 140 8.48 14.52 -14.15
N SER A 141 8.16 15.81 -14.04
CA SER A 141 9.11 16.85 -13.68
C SER A 141 8.57 17.82 -12.64
N TYR A 142 9.46 18.46 -11.90
CA TYR A 142 9.12 19.53 -10.96
C TYR A 142 10.20 20.61 -11.02
N VAL A 143 9.79 21.88 -11.10
CA VAL A 143 10.71 23.02 -11.15
C VAL A 143 10.64 23.75 -9.82
N PHE A 144 11.80 23.90 -9.16
CA PHE A 144 11.94 24.74 -7.99
C PHE A 144 12.13 26.18 -8.45
N ASP A 145 11.15 27.05 -8.20
CA ASP A 145 11.16 28.45 -8.63
C ASP A 145 10.89 29.44 -7.49
N GLU A 146 11.05 30.72 -7.82
CA GLU A 146 10.88 31.85 -6.88
C GLU A 146 9.42 32.06 -6.43
N ASN A 147 8.44 31.55 -7.18
CA ASN A 147 7.01 31.72 -6.90
C ASN A 147 6.44 30.59 -6.03
N MET A 148 7.11 29.44 -6.00
CA MET A 148 6.74 28.28 -5.18
C MET A 148 7.79 28.00 -4.11
N ILE A 149 8.70 27.06 -4.37
CA ILE A 149 9.75 26.63 -3.44
C ILE A 149 11.08 26.94 -4.10
N LYS A 150 11.81 27.90 -3.53
CA LYS A 150 13.17 28.21 -3.99
C LYS A 150 14.08 27.01 -3.79
N PHE A 151 14.85 26.69 -4.80
CA PHE A 151 15.79 25.57 -4.74
C PHE A 151 16.78 25.71 -3.57
N GLU A 152 17.20 26.93 -3.27
CA GLU A 152 18.12 27.25 -2.17
C GLU A 152 17.56 26.90 -0.79
N ASP A 153 16.24 26.81 -0.63
CA ASP A 153 15.59 26.46 0.62
C ASP A 153 15.40 24.95 0.80
N VAL A 154 15.69 24.15 -0.22
CA VAL A 154 15.50 22.69 -0.20
C VAL A 154 16.68 22.01 0.51
N ASP A 155 16.37 21.12 1.45
CA ASP A 155 17.35 20.25 2.13
C ASP A 155 17.31 18.83 1.54
N THR A 156 16.13 18.26 1.36
CA THR A 156 15.99 16.86 0.93
C THR A 156 14.72 16.68 0.12
N ILE A 157 14.81 15.92 -0.96
CA ILE A 157 13.69 15.57 -1.83
C ILE A 157 13.47 14.06 -1.70
N GLY A 158 12.25 13.66 -1.36
CA GLY A 158 11.80 12.28 -1.34
C GLY A 158 10.78 12.05 -2.46
N VAL A 159 10.99 10.99 -3.24
CA VAL A 159 10.06 10.55 -4.27
C VAL A 159 9.73 9.08 -4.03
N ALA A 160 8.44 8.79 -3.89
CA ALA A 160 7.96 7.44 -3.59
C ALA A 160 6.80 7.05 -4.51
N ALA A 161 6.75 5.78 -4.90
CA ALA A 161 5.60 5.24 -5.59
C ALA A 161 5.44 3.75 -5.29
N ASN A 162 4.26 3.23 -5.62
CA ASN A 162 3.97 1.82 -5.64
C ASN A 162 3.62 1.37 -7.06
N ASP A 163 3.86 0.11 -7.41
CA ASP A 163 3.19 -0.53 -8.53
C ASP A 163 1.84 -1.15 -8.14
N MET A 164 1.14 -1.76 -9.10
CA MET A 164 -0.18 -2.36 -8.86
C MET A 164 -0.16 -3.58 -7.93
N CYS A 165 1.02 -4.15 -7.67
CA CYS A 165 1.25 -5.27 -6.77
C CYS A 165 1.75 -4.79 -5.39
N GLY A 166 1.88 -3.47 -5.19
CA GLY A 166 2.39 -2.86 -3.96
C GLY A 166 3.91 -2.95 -3.81
N GLN A 167 4.66 -3.20 -4.88
CA GLN A 167 6.11 -3.02 -4.87
C GLN A 167 6.45 -1.54 -4.77
N VAL A 168 7.42 -1.21 -3.92
CA VAL A 168 7.72 0.19 -3.56
C VAL A 168 9.04 0.58 -4.19
N SER A 169 9.08 1.77 -4.78
CA SER A 169 10.31 2.50 -5.06
C SER A 169 10.31 3.77 -4.23
N LEU A 170 11.37 3.98 -3.46
CA LEU A 170 11.60 5.18 -2.67
C LEU A 170 13.02 5.69 -2.97
N LYS A 171 13.13 6.94 -3.41
CA LYS A 171 14.41 7.62 -3.59
C LYS A 171 14.41 8.89 -2.76
N CYS A 172 15.49 9.09 -2.02
CA CYS A 172 15.75 10.34 -1.30
C CYS A 172 17.06 10.92 -1.81
N ILE A 173 17.05 12.19 -2.20
CA ILE A 173 18.24 12.91 -2.64
C ILE A 173 18.40 14.19 -1.81
N LYS A 174 19.65 14.54 -1.51
CA LYS A 174 20.02 15.85 -0.96
C LYS A 174 20.07 16.85 -2.10
N ALA A 175 19.50 18.03 -1.89
CA ALA A 175 19.60 19.17 -2.80
C ALA A 175 20.89 19.95 -2.54
#